data_AF-N1V4M4-F1
#
_entry.id   AF-N1V4M4-F1
#
_cell.length_a   1.000
_cell.length_b   1.000
_cell.length_c   1.000
_cell.angle_alpha   90.00
_cell.angle_beta   90.00
_cell.angle_gamma   90.00
#
_symmetry.space_group_name_H-M   'P 1'
#
loop_
_entity.id
_entity.type
_entity.pdbx_description
1 polymer ?
#
loop_
_entity_poly.entity_id
_entity_poly.type
_entity_poly.pdbx_seq_one_letter_code
_entity_poly.pdbx_strand_id
1 'polypeptide(L)'
;MAAATTRRIAAEAEAPLASLHYCFRSKDELLQEVYYYLSRDYAQALPPVPASDAGLESVVLAHARRVWERMLAEPHEQVTTFELLLRRFRVDAEEEPKALAMNRSMYEGWVRSTSDLFEAAATNAGEEVPTNLELAARLFISGIDGISMQHLADPDPKRSAALVDMLARSVSGAFVYAQDSAKTS
;
A
#
# COMPACT_ATOMS: atom_id res chain seq x y z
N MET A 1 8.02 -23.71 -12.46
CA MET A 1 8.18 -23.57 -10.99
C MET A 1 6.82 -23.77 -10.34
N ALA A 2 6.77 -24.61 -9.29
CA ALA A 2 5.56 -25.26 -8.82
C ALA A 2 4.45 -24.27 -8.40
N ALA A 3 3.25 -24.47 -8.94
CA ALA A 3 2.05 -23.75 -8.54
C ALA A 3 1.89 -23.83 -7.01
N ALA A 4 1.63 -22.69 -6.37
CA ALA A 4 1.10 -22.70 -5.01
C ALA A 4 -0.18 -23.54 -5.02
N THR A 5 -0.10 -24.73 -4.43
CA THR A 5 -1.24 -25.61 -4.23
C THR A 5 -1.88 -25.22 -2.90
N THR A 6 -3.20 -25.32 -2.79
CA THR A 6 -3.95 -25.15 -1.54
C THR A 6 -3.34 -25.96 -0.38
N ARG A 7 -2.69 -27.10 -0.70
CA ARG A 7 -1.97 -27.95 0.25
C ARG A 7 -0.75 -27.29 0.90
N ARG A 8 -0.02 -26.43 0.19
CA ARG A 8 1.13 -25.70 0.74
C ARG A 8 0.70 -24.50 1.58
N ILE A 9 -0.39 -23.83 1.18
CA ILE A 9 -0.99 -22.71 1.92
C ILE A 9 -1.60 -23.21 3.24
N ALA A 10 -2.24 -24.39 3.23
CA ALA A 10 -2.74 -25.04 4.46
C ALA A 10 -1.65 -25.36 5.48
N ALA A 11 -0.50 -25.84 4.98
CA ALA A 11 0.64 -26.16 5.81
C ALA A 11 1.26 -24.90 6.44
N GLU A 12 1.35 -23.79 5.70
CA GLU A 12 1.88 -22.52 6.19
C GLU A 12 0.92 -21.83 7.18
N ALA A 13 -0.39 -21.97 7.00
CA ALA A 13 -1.41 -21.39 7.86
C ALA A 13 -1.72 -22.23 9.12
N GLU A 14 -0.97 -23.31 9.37
CA GLU A 14 -1.27 -24.34 10.38
C GLU A 14 -2.74 -24.81 10.38
N ALA A 15 -3.39 -24.76 9.22
CA ALA A 15 -4.81 -25.02 9.07
C ALA A 15 -5.03 -26.39 8.43
N PRO A 16 -6.04 -27.18 8.87
CA PRO A 16 -6.42 -28.39 8.17
C PRO A 16 -6.77 -28.07 6.71
N LEU A 17 -6.22 -28.83 5.76
CA LEU A 17 -6.49 -28.64 4.32
C LEU A 17 -8.00 -28.59 4.00
N ALA A 18 -8.79 -29.34 4.76
CA ALA A 18 -10.25 -29.35 4.67
C ALA A 18 -10.89 -27.99 5.05
N SER A 19 -10.30 -27.21 5.96
CA SER A 19 -10.80 -25.90 6.38
C SER A 19 -10.64 -24.83 5.28
N LEU A 20 -9.55 -24.88 4.50
CA LEU A 20 -9.37 -23.99 3.33
C LEU A 20 -10.38 -24.26 2.21
N HIS A 21 -10.71 -25.54 1.97
CA HIS A 21 -11.75 -25.94 1.03
C HIS A 21 -13.18 -25.66 1.53
N TYR A 22 -13.37 -25.53 2.84
CA TYR A 22 -14.65 -25.12 3.43
C TYR A 22 -14.85 -23.60 3.43
N CYS A 23 -13.77 -22.80 3.50
CA CYS A 23 -13.82 -21.34 3.47
C CYS A 23 -13.79 -20.73 2.06
N PHE A 24 -13.14 -21.38 1.09
CA PHE A 24 -13.02 -20.86 -0.28
C PHE A 24 -13.31 -21.96 -1.32
N ARG A 25 -14.20 -21.67 -2.26
CA ARG A 25 -14.70 -22.60 -3.29
C ARG A 25 -13.70 -22.79 -4.44
N SER A 26 -12.69 -21.92 -4.56
CA SER A 26 -11.63 -22.04 -5.56
C SER A 26 -10.34 -21.30 -5.17
N LYS A 27 -9.24 -21.61 -5.86
CA LYS A 27 -7.97 -20.87 -5.75
C LYS A 27 -8.15 -19.39 -6.15
N ASP A 28 -9.06 -19.11 -7.07
CA ASP A 28 -9.39 -17.75 -7.51
C ASP A 28 -10.09 -16.95 -6.41
N GLU A 29 -11.01 -17.59 -5.68
CA GLU A 29 -11.70 -16.97 -4.55
C GLU A 29 -10.72 -16.69 -3.41
N LEU A 30 -9.85 -17.64 -3.08
CA LEU A 30 -8.77 -17.41 -2.10
C LEU A 30 -7.87 -16.24 -2.51
N LEU A 31 -7.45 -16.17 -3.77
CA LEU A 31 -6.62 -15.06 -4.26
C LEU A 31 -7.36 -13.72 -4.18
N GLN A 32 -8.64 -13.69 -4.55
CA GLN A 32 -9.48 -12.50 -4.47
C GLN A 32 -9.59 -11.98 -3.04
N GLU A 33 -9.73 -12.87 -2.06
CA GLU A 33 -9.77 -12.51 -0.64
C GLU A 33 -8.42 -11.98 -0.15
N VAL A 34 -7.30 -12.51 -0.64
CA VAL A 34 -5.97 -11.92 -0.38
C VAL A 34 -5.86 -10.50 -0.95
N TYR A 35 -6.35 -10.25 -2.18
CA TYR A 35 -6.39 -8.90 -2.75
C TYR A 35 -7.29 -7.96 -1.93
N TYR A 36 -8.43 -8.44 -1.42
CA TYR A 36 -9.31 -7.64 -0.57
C TYR A 36 -8.67 -7.32 0.78
N TYR A 37 -8.02 -8.31 1.41
CA TYR A 37 -7.28 -8.11 2.65
C TYR A 37 -6.17 -7.06 2.46
N LEU A 38 -5.34 -7.21 1.43
CA LEU A 38 -4.24 -6.28 1.15
C LEU A 38 -4.75 -4.87 0.81
N SER A 39 -5.94 -4.71 0.22
CA SER A 39 -6.48 -3.39 -0.15
C SER A 39 -7.28 -2.68 0.95
N ARG A 40 -8.25 -3.35 1.58
CA ARG A 40 -9.15 -2.76 2.60
C ARG A 40 -8.66 -2.99 4.01
N ASP A 41 -8.32 -4.23 4.35
CA ASP A 41 -7.98 -4.58 5.74
C ASP A 41 -6.63 -3.98 6.14
N TYR A 42 -5.71 -3.85 5.18
CA TYR A 42 -4.44 -3.14 5.39
C TYR A 42 -4.64 -1.71 5.91
N ALA A 43 -5.49 -0.91 5.24
CA ALA A 43 -5.76 0.46 5.65
C ALA A 43 -6.51 0.54 7.00
N GLN A 44 -7.38 -0.43 7.28
CA GLN A 44 -8.16 -0.52 8.53
C GLN A 44 -7.34 -1.01 9.73
N ALA A 45 -6.32 -1.84 9.49
CA ALA A 45 -5.45 -2.39 10.53
C ALA A 45 -4.37 -1.41 11.00
N LEU A 46 -4.14 -0.32 10.26
CA LEU A 46 -3.22 0.72 10.71
C LEU A 46 -3.79 1.44 11.95
N PRO A 47 -2.97 1.68 13.00
CA PRO A 47 -3.42 2.41 14.19
C PRO A 47 -3.89 3.83 13.80
N PRO A 48 -4.75 4.52 14.56
CA PRO A 48 -5.18 5.88 14.22
C PRO A 48 -3.99 6.81 13.94
N VAL A 49 -4.12 7.73 12.97
CA VAL A 49 -3.06 8.73 12.72
C VAL A 49 -2.96 9.64 13.95
N PRO A 50 -1.79 9.75 14.59
CA PRO A 50 -1.59 10.69 15.68
C PRO A 50 -1.79 12.13 15.20
N ALA A 51 -2.55 12.93 15.96
CA ALA A 51 -2.70 14.37 15.75
C ALA A 51 -3.09 14.75 14.30
N SER A 52 -4.25 14.26 13.84
CA SER A 52 -4.79 14.55 12.50
C SER A 52 -5.06 16.03 12.22
N ASP A 53 -4.99 16.88 13.24
CA ASP A 53 -5.13 18.34 13.23
C ASP A 53 -3.79 19.08 13.28
N ALA A 54 -2.66 18.38 13.34
CA ALA A 54 -1.32 18.98 13.43
C ALA A 54 -0.75 19.49 12.08
N GLY A 55 -1.59 19.59 11.04
CA GLY A 55 -1.20 20.00 9.70
C GLY A 55 -0.89 18.84 8.75
N LEU A 56 -1.00 19.10 7.45
CA LEU A 56 -0.84 18.10 6.40
C LEU A 56 0.55 17.45 6.42
N GLU A 57 1.62 18.24 6.57
CA GLU A 57 3.00 17.71 6.62
C GLU A 57 3.21 16.75 7.78
N SER A 58 2.67 17.08 8.96
CA SER A 58 2.72 16.22 10.15
C SER A 58 2.00 14.89 9.90
N VAL A 59 0.82 14.94 9.28
CA VAL A 59 0.05 13.74 8.93
C VAL A 59 0.77 12.89 7.88
N VAL A 60 1.39 13.47 6.85
CA VAL A 60 2.18 12.74 5.86
C VAL A 60 3.31 11.96 6.54
N LEU A 61 4.07 12.61 7.43
CA LEU A 61 5.16 11.98 8.17
C LEU A 61 4.66 10.87 9.10
N ALA A 62 3.60 11.14 9.86
CA ALA A 62 3.00 10.16 10.77
C ALA A 62 2.46 8.95 10.00
N HIS A 63 1.81 9.17 8.85
CA HIS A 63 1.32 8.11 7.99
C HIS A 63 2.47 7.27 7.41
N ALA A 64 3.56 7.90 6.95
CA ALA A 64 4.76 7.22 6.44
C ALA A 64 5.34 6.25 7.47
N ARG A 65 5.51 6.73 8.71
CA ARG A 65 6.04 5.92 9.82
C ARG A 65 5.10 4.78 10.18
N ARG A 66 3.79 5.05 10.22
CA ARG A 66 2.77 4.03 10.52
C ARG A 66 2.73 2.90 9.50
N VAL A 67 2.78 3.24 8.22
CA VAL A 67 2.86 2.25 7.12
C VAL A 67 4.17 1.47 7.21
N TRP A 68 5.28 2.15 7.52
CA TRP A 68 6.58 1.51 7.70
C TRP A 68 6.62 0.53 8.88
N GLU A 69 6.06 0.91 10.02
CA GLU A 69 5.93 0.04 11.19
C GLU A 69 5.12 -1.22 10.86
N ARG A 70 4.04 -1.10 10.07
CA ARG A 70 3.29 -2.25 9.58
C ARG A 70 4.14 -3.14 8.66
N MET A 71 4.89 -2.56 7.73
CA MET A 71 5.80 -3.32 6.86
C MET A 71 6.85 -4.11 7.66
N LEU A 72 7.41 -3.51 8.73
CA LEU A 72 8.35 -4.20 9.61
C LEU A 72 7.69 -5.32 10.43
N ALA A 73 6.46 -5.11 10.89
CA ALA A 73 5.71 -6.11 11.66
C ALA A 73 5.27 -7.29 10.79
N GLU A 74 4.81 -7.01 9.57
CA GLU A 74 4.24 -7.99 8.64
C GLU A 74 4.89 -7.92 7.25
N PRO A 75 6.19 -8.21 7.11
CA PRO A 75 6.92 -8.07 5.83
C PRO A 75 6.36 -8.99 4.73
N HIS A 76 5.69 -10.07 5.12
CA HIS A 76 5.06 -11.02 4.21
C HIS A 76 3.91 -10.40 3.39
N GLU A 77 3.22 -9.38 3.93
CA GLU A 77 2.16 -8.66 3.21
C GLU A 77 2.74 -7.95 1.98
N GLN A 78 3.87 -7.29 2.15
CA GLN A 78 4.56 -6.61 1.06
C GLN A 78 5.15 -7.59 0.04
N VAL A 79 5.73 -8.70 0.49
CA VAL A 79 6.19 -9.77 -0.40
C VAL A 79 5.02 -10.31 -1.24
N THR A 80 3.87 -10.56 -0.61
CA THR A 80 2.67 -11.04 -1.29
C THR A 80 2.18 -10.03 -2.33
N THR A 81 2.16 -8.73 -2.00
CA THR A 81 1.87 -7.66 -2.97
C THR A 81 2.75 -7.77 -4.22
N PHE A 82 4.07 -7.90 -4.05
CA PHE A 82 5.00 -8.01 -5.18
C PHE A 82 4.78 -9.30 -5.98
N GLU A 83 4.53 -10.42 -5.31
CA GLU A 83 4.24 -11.69 -5.98
C GLU A 83 2.96 -11.61 -6.82
N LEU A 84 1.90 -10.99 -6.29
CA LEU A 84 0.63 -10.76 -7.00
C LEU A 84 0.80 -9.84 -8.21
N LEU A 85 1.59 -8.77 -8.06
CA LEU A 85 1.93 -7.88 -9.17
C LEU A 85 2.62 -8.63 -10.31
N LEU A 86 3.61 -9.45 -9.97
CA LEU A 86 4.40 -10.20 -10.95
C LEU A 86 3.69 -11.44 -11.47
N ARG A 87 2.70 -11.98 -10.74
CA ARG A 87 1.92 -13.15 -11.14
C ARG A 87 1.23 -12.95 -12.49
N ARG A 88 0.79 -11.72 -12.82
CA ARG A 88 0.10 -11.44 -14.09
C ARG A 88 0.93 -11.81 -15.34
N PHE A 89 2.25 -11.81 -15.23
CA PHE A 89 3.15 -12.20 -16.33
C PHE A 89 3.38 -13.71 -16.42
N ARG A 90 2.78 -14.48 -15.51
CA ARG A 90 2.95 -15.93 -15.38
C ARG A 90 1.63 -16.70 -15.51
N VAL A 91 0.51 -16.01 -15.73
CA VAL A 91 -0.80 -16.61 -16.01
C VAL A 91 -1.03 -16.71 -17.51
N ASP A 92 -2.02 -17.50 -17.91
CA ASP A 92 -2.41 -17.64 -19.31
C ASP A 92 -2.97 -16.31 -19.85
N ALA A 93 -2.91 -16.13 -21.17
CA ALA A 93 -3.28 -14.86 -21.82
C ALA A 93 -4.74 -14.46 -21.58
N GLU A 94 -5.61 -15.44 -21.37
CA GLU A 94 -7.03 -15.26 -21.03
C GLU A 94 -7.24 -14.75 -19.60
N GLU A 95 -6.30 -15.04 -18.68
CA GLU A 95 -6.38 -14.66 -17.26
C GLU A 95 -5.65 -13.33 -16.95
N GLU A 96 -4.70 -12.92 -17.79
CA GLU A 96 -3.90 -11.69 -17.56
C GLU A 96 -4.75 -10.43 -17.36
N PRO A 97 -5.81 -10.16 -18.15
CA PRO A 97 -6.62 -8.96 -17.96
C PRO A 97 -7.31 -8.92 -16.60
N LYS A 98 -7.75 -10.09 -16.09
CA LYS A 98 -8.35 -10.21 -14.76
C LYS A 98 -7.31 -9.93 -13.68
N ALA A 99 -6.11 -10.52 -13.79
CA ALA A 99 -5.01 -10.28 -12.84
C ALA A 99 -4.57 -8.80 -12.83
N LEU A 100 -4.48 -8.16 -14.00
CA LEU A 100 -4.17 -6.73 -14.12
C LEU A 100 -5.25 -5.86 -13.47
N ALA A 101 -6.53 -6.18 -13.67
CA ALA A 101 -7.64 -5.45 -13.05
C ALA A 101 -7.61 -5.55 -11.51
N MET A 102 -7.27 -6.72 -10.96
CA MET A 102 -7.13 -6.91 -9.51
C MET A 102 -5.95 -6.11 -8.94
N ASN A 103 -4.79 -6.15 -9.60
CA ASN A 103 -3.63 -5.35 -9.22
C ASN A 103 -3.96 -3.84 -9.22
N ARG A 104 -4.65 -3.37 -10.26
CA ARG A 104 -5.10 -1.97 -10.35
C ARG A 104 -6.05 -1.60 -9.21
N SER A 105 -7.05 -2.43 -8.95
CA SER A 105 -8.02 -2.18 -7.88
C SER A 105 -7.37 -2.09 -6.50
N MET A 106 -6.35 -2.91 -6.23
CA MET A 106 -5.60 -2.88 -4.97
C MET A 106 -4.87 -1.55 -4.79
N TYR A 107 -4.09 -1.12 -5.78
CA TYR A 107 -3.39 0.16 -5.74
C TYR A 107 -4.35 1.36 -5.71
N GLU A 108 -5.46 1.31 -6.44
CA GLU A 108 -6.47 2.37 -6.39
C GLU A 108 -7.09 2.51 -5.00
N GLY A 109 -7.26 1.41 -4.26
CA GLY A 109 -7.70 1.43 -2.87
C GLY A 109 -6.71 2.19 -1.97
N TRP A 110 -5.41 1.88 -2.07
CA TRP A 110 -4.37 2.55 -1.30
C TRP A 110 -4.21 4.02 -1.67
N VAL A 111 -4.19 4.33 -2.98
CA VAL A 111 -4.08 5.71 -3.48
C VAL A 111 -5.24 6.53 -2.94
N ARG A 112 -6.48 6.05 -3.07
CA ARG A 112 -7.67 6.74 -2.56
C ARG A 112 -7.60 6.94 -1.05
N SER A 113 -7.33 5.88 -0.29
CA SER A 113 -7.25 5.98 1.17
C SER A 113 -6.17 6.96 1.65
N THR A 114 -5.05 7.05 0.93
CA THR A 114 -3.97 7.98 1.25
C THR A 114 -4.35 9.41 0.87
N SER A 115 -4.95 9.62 -0.30
CA SER A 115 -5.44 10.92 -0.75
C SER A 115 -6.53 11.46 0.18
N ASP A 116 -7.52 10.64 0.56
CA ASP A 116 -8.59 11.02 1.49
C ASP A 116 -8.02 11.42 2.86
N LEU A 117 -7.00 10.71 3.34
CA LEU A 117 -6.31 11.05 4.58
C LEU A 117 -5.62 12.41 4.49
N PHE A 118 -4.92 12.67 3.39
CA PHE A 118 -4.22 13.95 3.17
C PHE A 118 -5.20 15.11 3.01
N GLU A 119 -6.29 14.93 2.27
CA GLU A 119 -7.35 15.93 2.15
C GLU A 119 -7.98 16.26 3.52
N ALA A 120 -8.30 15.22 4.30
CA ALA A 120 -8.85 15.39 5.65
C ALA A 120 -7.86 16.12 6.57
N ALA A 121 -6.57 15.83 6.49
CA ALA A 121 -5.54 16.48 7.29
C ALA A 121 -5.47 17.99 7.00
N ALA A 122 -5.39 18.36 5.71
CA ALA A 122 -5.37 19.76 5.31
C ALA A 122 -6.65 20.48 5.76
N THR A 123 -7.82 19.87 5.52
CA THR A 123 -9.12 20.44 5.89
C THR A 123 -9.25 20.65 7.41
N ASN A 124 -8.86 19.65 8.21
CA ASN A 124 -8.96 19.71 9.68
C ASN A 124 -8.00 20.73 10.29
N ALA A 125 -6.83 20.92 9.67
CA ALA A 125 -5.85 21.92 10.09
C ALA A 125 -6.18 23.35 9.59
N GLY A 126 -7.18 23.49 8.72
CA GLY A 126 -7.50 24.78 8.07
C GLY A 126 -6.47 25.21 7.01
N GLU A 127 -5.72 24.27 6.47
CA GLU A 127 -4.75 24.48 5.39
C GLU A 127 -5.41 24.39 4.01
N GLU A 128 -4.78 24.98 2.98
CA GLU A 128 -5.23 24.81 1.60
C GLU A 128 -5.05 23.33 1.18
N VAL A 129 -6.05 22.75 0.52
CA VAL A 129 -5.96 21.37 0.02
C VAL A 129 -5.13 21.36 -1.27
N PRO A 130 -4.03 20.57 -1.36
CA PRO A 130 -3.27 20.46 -2.59
C PRO A 130 -4.12 19.96 -3.77
N THR A 131 -3.91 20.52 -4.94
CA THR A 131 -4.62 20.14 -6.16
C THR A 131 -4.13 18.82 -6.77
N ASN A 132 -2.96 18.33 -6.34
CA ASN A 132 -2.29 17.15 -6.89
C ASN A 132 -2.25 15.95 -5.92
N LEU A 133 -3.19 15.85 -4.98
CA LEU A 133 -3.19 14.81 -3.94
C LEU A 133 -3.14 13.37 -4.48
N GLU A 134 -3.76 13.07 -5.63
CA GLU A 134 -3.66 11.73 -6.23
C GLU A 134 -2.22 11.41 -6.65
N LEU A 135 -1.53 12.37 -7.29
CA LEU A 135 -0.14 12.19 -7.72
C LEU A 135 0.80 12.08 -6.50
N ALA A 136 0.57 12.90 -5.47
CA ALA A 136 1.33 12.84 -4.23
C ALA A 136 1.16 11.48 -3.51
N ALA A 137 -0.07 10.96 -3.44
CA ALA A 137 -0.35 9.63 -2.89
C ALA A 137 0.33 8.51 -3.68
N ARG A 138 0.33 8.58 -5.02
CA ARG A 138 1.04 7.62 -5.87
C ARG A 138 2.56 7.67 -5.65
N LEU A 139 3.14 8.87 -5.53
CA LEU A 139 4.56 9.04 -5.22
C LEU A 139 4.90 8.46 -3.84
N PHE A 140 4.06 8.73 -2.85
CA PHE A 140 4.18 8.17 -1.50
C PHE A 140 4.20 6.63 -1.54
N ILE A 141 3.20 6.00 -2.16
CA ILE A 141 3.11 4.53 -2.23
C ILE A 141 4.29 3.94 -2.99
N SER A 142 4.66 4.54 -4.13
CA SER A 142 5.84 4.11 -4.90
C SER A 142 7.13 4.20 -4.08
N GLY A 143 7.26 5.21 -3.22
CA GLY A 143 8.39 5.37 -2.33
C GLY A 143 8.42 4.27 -1.26
N ILE A 144 7.28 3.99 -0.62
CA ILE A 144 7.16 2.91 0.36
C ILE A 144 7.51 1.56 -0.28
N ASP A 145 6.99 1.26 -1.48
CA ASP A 145 7.31 0.03 -2.20
C ASP A 145 8.81 -0.11 -2.45
N GLY A 146 9.45 0.96 -2.95
CA GLY A 146 10.88 0.97 -3.25
C GLY A 146 11.77 0.85 -2.00
N ILE A 147 11.39 1.50 -0.90
CA ILE A 147 12.11 1.39 0.38
C ILE A 147 11.94 -0.04 0.94
N SER A 148 10.74 -0.60 0.82
CA SER A 148 10.45 -1.96 1.26
C SER A 148 11.29 -2.99 0.52
N MET A 149 11.40 -2.88 -0.81
CA MET A 149 12.26 -3.76 -1.61
C MET A 149 13.73 -3.68 -1.17
N GLN A 150 14.25 -2.47 -0.95
CA GLN A 150 15.63 -2.28 -0.50
C GLN A 150 15.87 -2.86 0.90
N HIS A 151 14.92 -2.69 1.83
CA HIS A 151 15.03 -3.25 3.17
C HIS A 151 14.96 -4.77 3.17
N LEU A 152 14.05 -5.36 2.37
CA LEU A 152 13.95 -6.81 2.23
C LEU A 152 15.22 -7.43 1.61
N ALA A 153 15.90 -6.68 0.74
CA ALA A 153 17.15 -7.12 0.11
C ALA A 153 18.39 -6.98 1.01
N ASP A 154 18.50 -5.87 1.76
CA ASP A 154 19.59 -5.59 2.71
C ASP A 154 19.01 -4.88 3.95
N PRO A 155 18.62 -5.63 5.00
CA PRO A 155 17.96 -5.07 6.17
C PRO A 155 18.85 -4.12 6.97
N ASP A 156 18.50 -2.83 6.96
CA ASP A 156 19.07 -1.80 7.82
C ASP A 156 17.94 -0.90 8.34
N PRO A 157 17.46 -1.14 9.58
CA PRO A 157 16.33 -0.39 10.13
C PRO A 157 16.59 1.11 10.24
N LYS A 158 17.83 1.55 10.47
CA LYS A 158 18.16 2.98 10.60
C LYS A 158 18.13 3.66 9.24
N ARG A 159 18.73 3.02 8.22
CA ARG A 159 18.71 3.52 6.84
C ARG A 159 17.29 3.58 6.31
N SER A 160 16.50 2.53 6.50
CA SER A 160 15.12 2.51 6.01
C SER A 160 14.24 3.54 6.71
N ALA A 161 14.34 3.71 8.03
CA ALA A 161 13.63 4.77 8.73
C ALA A 161 14.01 6.18 8.22
N ALA A 162 15.30 6.42 7.96
CA ALA A 162 15.76 7.68 7.39
C ALA A 162 15.21 7.93 5.97
N LEU A 163 15.08 6.87 5.15
CA LEU A 163 14.48 6.95 3.82
C LEU A 163 12.97 7.23 3.90
N VAL A 164 12.25 6.66 4.87
CA VAL A 164 10.82 6.93 5.09
C VAL A 164 10.58 8.39 5.49
N ASP A 165 11.38 8.91 6.42
CA ASP A 165 11.31 10.32 6.82
C ASP A 165 11.71 11.27 5.66
N MET A 166 12.64 10.85 4.81
CA MET A 166 13.00 11.59 3.59
C MET A 166 11.86 11.59 2.57
N LEU A 167 11.23 10.44 2.33
CA LEU A 167 10.09 10.29 1.44
C LEU A 167 8.94 11.19 1.87
N ALA A 168 8.57 11.20 3.15
CA ALA A 168 7.51 12.06 3.67
C ALA A 168 7.77 13.55 3.35
N ARG A 169 8.99 14.03 3.62
CA ARG A 169 9.39 15.42 3.29
C ARG A 169 9.36 15.69 1.79
N SER A 170 9.80 14.75 0.96
CA SER A 170 9.76 14.89 -0.50
C SER A 170 8.34 14.93 -1.04
N VAL A 171 7.42 14.13 -0.49
CA VAL A 171 6.00 14.16 -0.85
C VAL A 171 5.37 15.50 -0.44
N SER A 172 5.63 15.96 0.79
CA SER A 172 5.12 17.25 1.27
C SER A 172 5.64 18.43 0.44
N GLY A 173 6.91 18.40 0.06
CA GLY A 173 7.51 19.42 -0.82
C GLY A 173 7.01 19.39 -2.26
N ALA A 174 6.30 18.34 -2.68
CA ALA A 174 5.75 18.19 -4.02
C ALA A 174 4.28 18.60 -4.13
N PHE A 175 3.65 19.07 -3.03
CA PHE A 175 2.28 19.56 -3.07
C PHE A 175 2.17 20.83 -3.94
N VAL A 176 1.14 20.86 -4.78
CA VAL A 176 0.83 21.99 -5.67
C VAL A 176 -0.50 22.60 -5.26
N TYR A 177 -0.48 23.89 -4.94
CA TYR A 177 -1.65 24.64 -4.51
C TYR A 177 -2.22 25.47 -5.67
N ALA A 178 -3.49 25.89 -5.58
CA ALA A 178 -4.17 26.56 -6.68
C ALA A 178 -3.48 27.88 -7.08
N GLN A 179 -2.78 28.52 -6.14
CA GLN A 179 -2.05 29.77 -6.37
C GLN A 179 -0.72 29.59 -7.14
N ASP A 180 -0.12 28.40 -7.11
CA ASP A 180 1.14 28.11 -7.83
C ASP A 180 0.89 27.82 -9.32
N SER A 181 -0.27 27.24 -9.64
CA SER A 181 -0.71 26.98 -11.01
C SER A 181 -0.88 28.26 -11.85
N ALA A 182 -1.16 29.41 -11.21
CA ALA A 182 -1.37 30.69 -11.88
C ALA A 182 -0.07 31.43 -12.27
N LYS A 183 1.10 31.05 -11.72
CA LYS A 183 2.39 31.68 -12.01
C LYS A 183 3.16 31.02 -13.17
N THR A 184 2.63 29.94 -13.72
CA THR A 184 3.30 29.12 -14.75
C THR A 184 2.64 29.22 -16.13
N SER A 185 1.71 30.17 -16.31
CA SER A 185 1.09 30.50 -17.61
C SER A 185 1.59 31.83 -18.15
#